data_AF-A0A962BAD1-F1
#
_entry.id   AF-A0A962BAD1-F1
#
_cell.length_a   1.000
_cell.length_b   1.000
_cell.length_c   1.000
_cell.angle_alpha   90.00
_cell.angle_beta   90.00
_cell.angle_gamma   90.00
#
_symmetry.space_group_name_H-M   'P 1'
#
loop_
_entity.id
_entity.type
_entity.pdbx_description
1 polymer ?
#
loop_
_entity_poly.entity_id
_entity_poly.type
_entity_poly.pdbx_seq_one_letter_code
_entity_poly.pdbx_strand_id
1 'polypeptide(L)'
;MPVLGLWVDWPGQGIALGPNPLDPARRREPVLLTYLDRGELASWAGLSLAAGVLRVGPESPYGFVRELAPLPNTLPPDQHYGYALQWFGFAVALVVIVVVLSWKHRAGSTTPNE
;
A
#
# COMPACT_ATOMS: atom_id res chain seq x y z
N MET A 1 15.66 16.60 28.77
CA MET A 1 15.78 17.11 27.38
C MET A 1 14.38 17.12 26.77
N PRO A 2 13.89 18.22 26.19
CA PRO A 2 12.59 18.23 25.52
C PRO A 2 12.65 17.33 24.27
N VAL A 3 11.60 16.55 24.02
CA VAL A 3 11.47 15.75 22.79
C VAL A 3 10.76 16.64 21.76
N LEU A 4 11.47 16.98 20.68
CA LEU A 4 10.91 17.76 19.57
C LEU A 4 10.47 16.83 18.44
N GLY A 5 9.34 17.16 17.81
CA GLY A 5 8.78 16.34 16.76
C GLY A 5 7.51 16.95 16.17
N LEU A 6 6.94 16.24 15.21
CA LEU A 6 5.68 16.61 14.57
C LEU A 6 4.51 15.96 15.31
N TRP A 7 3.60 16.77 15.81
CA TRP A 7 2.33 16.27 16.33
C TRP A 7 1.39 15.95 15.17
N VAL A 8 0.87 14.73 15.14
CA VAL A 8 -0.13 14.31 14.15
C VAL A 8 -1.34 13.70 14.84
N ASP A 9 -2.49 13.72 14.18
CA ASP A 9 -3.66 12.98 14.64
C ASP A 9 -3.37 11.47 14.69
N TRP A 10 -4.25 10.75 15.39
CA TRP A 10 -4.19 9.30 15.36
C TRP A 10 -4.38 8.78 13.93
N PRO A 11 -3.62 7.76 13.52
CA PRO A 11 -3.79 7.19 12.19
C PRO A 11 -5.23 6.68 12.05
N GLY A 12 -5.80 6.86 10.86
CA GLY A 12 -7.10 6.27 10.54
C GLY A 12 -7.02 4.76 10.74
N GLN A 13 -8.09 4.17 11.30
CA GLN A 13 -8.21 2.73 11.36
C GLN A 13 -8.29 2.23 9.91
N GLY A 14 -7.32 1.41 9.50
CA GLY A 14 -7.37 0.73 8.22
C GLY A 14 -8.49 -0.31 8.19
N ILE A 15 -8.33 -1.37 7.40
CA ILE A 15 -9.30 -2.47 7.41
C ILE A 15 -9.05 -3.34 8.65
N ALA A 16 -10.01 -3.38 9.57
CA ALA A 16 -9.99 -4.28 10.72
C ALA A 16 -10.33 -5.71 10.28
N LEU A 17 -9.31 -6.48 9.87
CA LEU A 17 -9.47 -7.88 9.42
C LEU A 17 -9.68 -8.88 10.56
N GLY A 18 -9.64 -8.43 11.81
CA GLY A 18 -9.78 -9.22 13.03
C GLY A 18 -9.38 -8.39 14.25
N PRO A 19 -9.59 -8.88 15.48
CA PRO A 19 -9.16 -8.17 16.70
C PRO A 19 -7.63 -8.09 16.78
N ASN A 20 -7.10 -7.03 17.41
CA ASN A 20 -5.68 -6.96 17.68
C ASN A 20 -5.25 -8.05 18.69
N PRO A 21 -4.06 -8.67 18.52
CA PRO A 21 -3.56 -9.71 19.42
C PRO A 21 -2.94 -9.11 20.70
N LEU A 22 -3.67 -8.23 21.37
CA LEU A 22 -3.23 -7.52 22.57
C LEU A 22 -3.45 -8.37 23.82
N ASP A 23 -2.43 -9.14 24.19
CA ASP A 23 -2.40 -9.91 25.44
C ASP A 23 -1.85 -9.05 26.60
N PRO A 24 -2.64 -8.77 27.65
CA PRO A 24 -2.16 -8.04 28.83
C PRO A 24 -0.98 -8.70 29.55
N ALA A 25 -0.77 -10.02 29.41
CA ALA A 25 0.36 -10.73 29.99
C ALA A 25 1.68 -10.49 29.23
N ARG A 26 1.61 -10.06 27.96
CA ARG A 26 2.77 -9.86 27.07
C ARG A 26 3.06 -8.39 26.76
N ARG A 27 2.78 -7.47 27.69
CA ARG A 27 2.95 -6.01 27.51
C ARG A 27 4.36 -5.53 27.13
N ARG A 28 5.40 -6.36 27.36
CA ARG A 28 6.80 -6.00 27.07
C ARG A 28 7.32 -6.58 25.75
N GLU A 29 6.54 -7.40 25.08
CA GLU A 29 6.93 -8.00 23.80
C GLU A 29 6.48 -7.10 22.63
N PRO A 30 7.26 -7.01 21.54
CA PRO A 30 6.79 -6.37 20.32
C PRO A 30 5.57 -7.11 19.77
N VAL A 31 4.45 -6.40 19.59
CA VAL A 31 3.21 -6.94 19.01
C VAL A 31 2.97 -6.31 17.65
N LEU A 32 2.63 -7.14 16.66
CA LEU A 32 2.21 -6.66 15.34
C LEU A 32 0.72 -6.32 15.38
N LEU A 33 0.38 -5.07 15.09
CA LEU A 33 -0.99 -4.57 15.01
C LEU A 33 -1.33 -4.26 13.55
N THR A 34 -2.55 -4.62 13.13
CA THR A 34 -3.05 -4.35 11.77
C THR A 34 -3.73 -2.98 11.69
N TYR A 35 -4.21 -2.46 12.81
CA TYR A 35 -4.74 -1.12 12.97
C TYR A 35 -4.43 -0.57 14.37
N LEU A 36 -4.41 0.76 14.52
CA LEU A 36 -4.21 1.43 15.81
C LEU A 36 -5.55 1.94 16.33
N ASP A 37 -6.02 1.40 17.45
CA ASP A 37 -7.16 1.93 18.20
C ASP A 37 -6.68 2.52 19.54
N ARG A 38 -7.00 3.80 19.79
CA ARG A 38 -6.55 4.49 21.01
C ARG A 38 -7.11 3.86 22.28
N GLY A 39 -8.39 3.48 22.27
CA GLY A 39 -9.07 2.94 23.45
C GLY A 39 -8.53 1.56 23.82
N GLU A 40 -8.36 0.72 22.80
CA GLU A 40 -7.79 -0.62 22.93
C GLU A 40 -6.35 -0.53 23.48
N LEU A 41 -5.50 0.30 22.88
CA LEU A 41 -4.12 0.50 23.36
C LEU A 41 -4.07 1.12 24.76
N ALA A 42 -4.93 2.09 25.07
CA ALA A 42 -4.96 2.71 26.39
C ALA A 42 -5.32 1.68 27.48
N SER A 43 -6.31 0.82 27.20
CA SER A 43 -6.71 -0.26 28.10
C SER A 43 -5.61 -1.31 28.28
N TRP A 44 -4.97 -1.73 27.18
CA TRP A 44 -3.89 -2.70 27.20
C TRP A 44 -2.63 -2.16 27.89
N ALA A 45 -2.25 -0.91 27.63
CA ALA A 45 -1.10 -0.28 28.29
C ALA A 45 -1.39 0.08 29.75
N GLY A 46 -2.66 0.29 30.11
CA GLY A 46 -3.07 0.82 31.41
C GLY A 46 -2.66 2.29 31.59
N LEU A 47 -2.62 3.05 30.50
CA LEU A 47 -2.16 4.45 30.46
C LEU A 47 -3.19 5.34 29.75
N SER A 48 -3.27 6.59 30.19
CA SER A 48 -3.99 7.61 29.42
C SER A 48 -3.13 8.05 28.24
N LEU A 49 -3.61 7.77 27.03
CA LEU A 49 -2.91 8.15 25.80
C LEU A 49 -3.35 9.54 25.33
N ALA A 50 -2.39 10.30 24.80
CA ALA A 50 -2.65 11.65 24.35
C ALA A 50 -3.50 11.68 23.07
N ALA A 51 -4.08 12.86 22.75
CA ALA A 51 -5.03 13.00 21.64
C ALA A 51 -4.43 12.88 20.22
N GLY A 52 -3.12 12.69 20.13
CA GLY A 52 -2.37 12.56 18.89
C GLY A 52 -1.12 11.71 19.11
N VAL A 53 -0.37 11.52 18.04
CA VAL A 53 0.87 10.77 18.02
C VAL A 53 2.01 11.75 17.76
N LEU A 54 3.01 11.76 18.65
CA LEU A 54 4.23 12.54 18.43
C LEU A 54 5.17 11.74 17.52
N ARG A 55 5.33 12.20 16.28
CA ARG A 55 6.37 11.70 15.38
C ARG A 55 7.67 12.40 15.75
N VAL A 56 8.46 11.72 16.57
CA VAL A 56 9.77 12.20 17.01
C VAL A 56 10.68 12.47 15.79
N GLY A 57 11.47 13.55 15.87
CA GLY A 57 12.44 13.91 14.85
C GLY A 57 13.58 12.88 14.71
N PRO A 58 14.24 12.80 13.55
CA PRO A 58 15.30 11.80 13.29
C PRO A 58 16.52 11.94 14.21
N GLU A 59 16.76 13.14 14.74
CA GLU A 59 17.90 13.45 15.62
C GLU A 59 17.68 13.00 17.08
N SER A 60 16.50 12.46 17.40
CA SER A 60 16.15 12.16 18.79
C SER A 60 16.76 10.85 19.28
N PRO A 61 17.24 10.80 20.54
CA PRO A 61 17.62 9.53 21.17
C PRO A 61 16.41 8.63 21.45
N TYR A 62 15.19 9.13 21.26
CA TYR A 62 13.94 8.40 21.49
C TYR A 62 13.24 8.09 20.17
N GLY A 63 12.76 6.85 20.04
CA GLY A 63 12.09 6.35 18.84
C GLY A 63 12.91 5.30 18.11
N PHE A 64 12.24 4.51 17.27
CA PHE A 64 12.93 3.62 16.36
C PHE A 64 13.65 4.45 15.30
N VAL A 65 14.90 4.08 14.96
CA VAL A 65 15.60 4.66 13.81
C VAL A 65 14.68 4.49 12.62
N ARG A 66 14.17 5.60 12.09
CA ARG A 66 13.50 5.58 10.79
C ARG A 66 14.60 5.46 9.75
N GLU A 67 15.13 4.26 9.58
CA GLU A 67 15.72 3.86 8.31
C GLU A 67 14.57 3.76 7.31
N LEU A 68 14.04 4.92 6.94
CA LEU A 68 13.72 5.19 5.56
C LEU A 68 15.07 5.25 4.82
N ALA A 69 15.88 4.18 4.86
CA ALA A 69 16.49 3.79 3.61
C ALA A 69 15.31 3.82 2.66
N PRO A 70 15.26 4.71 1.66
CA PRO A 70 14.17 4.68 0.70
C PRO A 70 14.11 3.20 0.34
N LEU A 71 13.03 2.50 0.76
CA LEU A 71 12.77 1.19 0.22
C LEU A 71 12.96 1.46 -1.26
N PRO A 72 13.88 0.76 -1.96
CA PRO A 72 14.14 0.99 -3.36
C PRO A 72 12.87 0.58 -4.12
N ASN A 73 11.87 1.44 -4.00
CA ASN A 73 10.60 1.54 -4.64
C ASN A 73 10.69 2.66 -5.68
N THR A 74 11.92 3.04 -6.02
CA THR A 74 12.27 3.18 -7.42
C THR A 74 12.50 1.76 -7.92
N LEU A 75 11.50 1.16 -8.58
CA LEU A 75 11.77 0.03 -9.46
C LEU A 75 13.04 0.39 -10.26
N PRO A 76 14.08 -0.45 -10.30
CA PRO A 76 15.25 -0.17 -11.12
C PRO A 76 14.78 0.18 -12.54
N PRO A 77 15.38 1.19 -13.20
CA PRO A 77 14.87 1.74 -14.46
C PRO A 77 14.60 0.67 -15.53
N ASP A 78 15.33 -0.44 -15.46
CA ASP A 78 15.17 -1.61 -16.31
C ASP A 78 13.74 -2.19 -16.32
N GLN A 79 13.03 -2.12 -15.19
CA GLN A 79 11.65 -2.62 -15.10
C GLN A 79 10.65 -1.76 -15.90
N HIS A 80 10.97 -0.48 -16.17
CA HIS A 80 10.13 0.35 -17.03
C HIS A 80 10.11 -0.14 -18.48
N TYR A 81 11.20 -0.73 -18.98
CA TYR A 81 11.24 -1.32 -20.31
C TYR A 81 10.37 -2.57 -20.43
N GLY A 82 10.38 -3.42 -19.40
CA GLY A 82 9.52 -4.60 -19.35
C GLY A 82 8.04 -4.23 -19.40
N TYR A 83 7.64 -3.23 -18.60
CA TYR A 83 6.27 -2.72 -18.59
C TYR A 83 5.90 -2.07 -19.93
N ALA A 84 6.78 -1.24 -20.51
CA ALA A 84 6.54 -0.63 -21.81
C ALA A 84 6.33 -1.69 -22.91
N LEU A 85 7.20 -2.71 -22.98
CA LEU A 85 7.07 -3.81 -23.93
C LEU A 85 5.74 -4.56 -23.74
N GLN A 86 5.34 -4.79 -22.49
CA GLN A 86 4.07 -5.43 -22.17
C GLN A 86 2.86 -4.64 -22.70
N TRP A 87 2.82 -3.31 -22.48
CA TRP A 87 1.73 -2.48 -23.01
C TRP A 87 1.71 -2.40 -24.53
N PHE A 88 2.88 -2.26 -25.16
CA PHE A 88 2.96 -2.30 -26.62
C PHE A 88 2.52 -3.66 -27.18
N GLY A 89 2.92 -4.76 -26.51
CA GLY A 89 2.46 -6.11 -26.85
C GLY A 89 0.94 -6.24 -26.78
N PHE A 90 0.31 -5.74 -25.72
CA PHE A 90 -1.15 -5.73 -25.60
C PHE A 90 -1.84 -4.87 -26.66
N ALA A 91 -1.30 -3.69 -26.96
CA ALA A 91 -1.83 -2.83 -28.02
C ALA A 91 -1.75 -3.51 -29.39
N VAL A 92 -0.61 -4.14 -29.72
CA VAL A 92 -0.43 -4.89 -30.98
C VAL A 92 -1.39 -6.08 -31.05
N ALA A 93 -1.51 -6.87 -29.97
CA ALA A 93 -2.44 -7.98 -29.92
C ALA A 93 -3.88 -7.53 -30.14
N LEU A 94 -4.29 -6.41 -29.53
CA LEU A 94 -5.61 -5.83 -29.72
C LEU A 94 -5.85 -5.39 -31.17
N VAL A 95 -4.88 -4.72 -31.80
CA VAL A 95 -4.96 -4.32 -33.22
C VAL A 95 -5.12 -5.56 -34.12
N VAL A 96 -4.32 -6.60 -33.90
CA VAL A 96 -4.41 -7.86 -34.67
C VAL A 96 -5.79 -8.47 -34.54
N ILE A 97 -6.32 -8.59 -33.32
CA ILE A 97 -7.66 -9.13 -33.06
C ILE A 97 -8.71 -8.33 -33.83
N VAL A 98 -8.69 -7.00 -33.72
CA VAL A 98 -9.67 -6.13 -34.40
C VAL A 98 -9.59 -6.28 -35.92
N VAL A 99 -8.39 -6.30 -36.50
CA VAL A 99 -8.18 -6.45 -37.94
C VAL A 99 -8.70 -7.80 -38.43
N VAL A 100 -8.31 -8.89 -37.76
CA VAL A 100 -8.73 -10.26 -38.13
C VAL A 100 -10.25 -10.41 -38.04
N LEU A 101 -10.86 -9.94 -36.95
CA LEU A 101 -12.32 -10.00 -36.78
C LEU A 101 -13.04 -9.13 -37.80
N SER A 102 -12.53 -7.93 -38.09
CA SER A 102 -13.12 -7.03 -39.10
C SER A 102 -13.07 -7.61 -40.50
N TRP A 103 -11.97 -8.27 -40.88
CA TRP A 103 -11.84 -8.92 -42.18
C TRP A 103 -12.74 -10.15 -42.29
N LYS A 104 -12.80 -10.99 -41.25
CA LYS A 104 -13.71 -12.15 -41.22
C LYS A 104 -15.18 -11.72 -41.31
N HIS A 105 -15.55 -10.64 -40.62
CA HIS A 105 -16.93 -10.11 -40.67
C HIS A 105 -17.31 -9.62 -42.08
N ARG A 106 -16.42 -8.90 -42.78
CA ARG A 106 -16.67 -8.44 -44.16
C ARG A 106 -16.71 -9.57 -45.19
N ALA A 107 -15.85 -10.59 -45.02
CA ALA A 107 -15.84 -11.76 -45.89
C ALA A 107 -17.13 -12.58 -45.74
N GLY A 108 -17.68 -12.69 -44.53
CA GLY A 108 -18.95 -13.37 -44.28
C GLY A 108 -20.21 -12.61 -44.72
N SER A 109 -20.12 -11.29 -44.96
CA SER A 109 -21.27 -10.46 -45.39
C SER A 109 -21.43 -10.34 -46.90
N THR A 110 -20.60 -11.02 -47.70
CA THR A 110 -20.67 -10.98 -49.17
C THR A 110 -21.24 -12.30 -49.70
N THR A 111 -22.50 -12.60 -49.37
CA THR A 111 -23.34 -13.48 -50.18
C THR A 111 -24.19 -12.57 -51.09
N PRO A 112 -23.91 -12.53 -52.41
CA PRO A 112 -24.77 -11.82 -53.35
C PRO A 112 -26.15 -12.50 -53.36
N ASN A 113 -27.19 -11.77 -52.97
CA ASN A 113 -28.57 -12.21 -53.17
C ASN A 113 -28.99 -11.72 -54.56
N GLU A 114 -29.58 -12.64 -55.33
CA GLU A 114 -30.12 -12.47 -56.68
C GLU A 114 -31.19 -11.36 -56.78
#